data_AF-A0A3N2BLJ2-F1
#
_entry.id   AF-A0A3N2BLJ2-F1
#
_cell.length_a   1.000
_cell.length_b   1.000
_cell.length_c   1.000
_cell.angle_alpha   90.00
_cell.angle_beta   90.00
_cell.angle_gamma   90.00
#
_symmetry.space_group_name_H-M   'P 1'
#
loop_
_entity.id
_entity.type
_entity.pdbx_description
1 polymer ?
#
loop_
_entity_poly.entity_id
_entity_poly.type
_entity_poly.pdbx_seq_one_letter_code
_entity_poly.pdbx_strand_id
1 'polypeptide(L)'
;MSASNAGIKRNRLAAGVKASRPDIRLDPTTYEAFREAALASGNLSFSLYLERLADELRKQNGSLPIFTIDTSSTEVASTAAA
;
A
#
# COMPACT_ATOMS: atom_id res chain seq x y z
N MET A 1 12.43 16.12 27.52
CA MET A 1 13.39 15.13 26.98
C MET A 1 12.79 14.54 25.72
N SER A 2 13.29 14.96 24.55
CA SER A 2 12.70 14.63 23.24
C SER A 2 13.02 13.19 22.86
N ALA A 3 12.03 12.29 22.93
CA ALA A 3 12.12 10.99 22.31
C ALA A 3 12.05 11.18 20.79
N SER A 4 13.20 11.41 20.16
CA SER A 4 13.32 11.53 18.72
C SER A 4 12.95 10.19 18.08
N ASN A 5 11.75 10.12 17.50
CA ASN A 5 11.19 8.96 16.80
C ASN A 5 12.01 8.59 15.54
N ALA A 6 13.20 8.02 15.75
CA ALA A 6 14.11 7.57 14.70
C ALA A 6 13.46 6.51 13.78
N GLY A 7 12.55 5.68 14.32
CA GLY A 7 11.77 4.72 13.53
C GLY A 7 10.83 5.39 12.53
N ILE A 8 10.14 6.47 12.95
CA ILE A 8 9.24 7.23 12.07
C ILE A 8 10.02 7.95 10.97
N LYS A 9 11.24 8.44 11.26
CA LYS A 9 12.10 9.06 10.24
C LYS A 9 12.58 8.08 9.15
N ARG A 10 12.68 6.78 9.46
CA ARG A 10 13.05 5.72 8.49
C ARG A 10 11.88 5.27 7.62
N ASN A 11 10.65 5.40 8.11
CA ASN A 11 9.40 5.11 7.40
C ASN A 11 8.91 6.29 6.53
N ARG A 12 9.84 7.07 5.96
CA ARG A 12 9.53 8.23 5.09
C ARG A 12 9.99 7.94 3.67
N LEU A 13 9.27 8.51 2.69
CA LEU A 13 9.74 8.58 1.31
C LEU A 13 11.13 9.21 1.24
N ALA A 14 11.89 8.82 0.21
CA ALA A 14 13.21 9.36 -0.05
C ALA A 14 13.18 10.90 -0.07
N ALA A 15 14.25 11.53 0.41
CA ALA A 15 14.36 12.98 0.45
C ALA A 15 14.15 13.58 -0.96
N GLY A 16 13.30 14.59 -1.07
CA GLY A 16 12.97 15.26 -2.35
C GLY A 16 11.76 14.69 -3.08
N VAL A 17 11.20 13.55 -2.66
CA VAL A 17 9.99 12.98 -3.26
C VAL A 17 8.74 13.61 -2.65
N LYS A 18 7.91 14.24 -3.49
CA LYS A 18 6.57 14.68 -3.07
C LYS A 18 5.69 13.46 -2.86
N ALA A 19 5.11 13.33 -1.66
CA ALA A 19 4.14 12.29 -1.39
C ALA A 19 2.86 12.56 -2.19
N SER A 20 2.53 11.65 -3.12
CA SER A 20 1.17 11.55 -3.64
C SER A 20 0.37 10.69 -2.66
N ARG A 21 -0.82 11.15 -2.26
CA ARG A 21 -1.76 10.38 -1.42
C ARG A 21 -3.00 10.06 -2.25
N PRO A 22 -2.96 9.01 -3.08
CA PRO A 22 -4.18 8.50 -3.69
C PRO A 22 -5.12 8.00 -2.59
N ASP A 23 -6.42 8.25 -2.74
CA ASP A 23 -7.43 7.60 -1.91
C ASP A 23 -7.54 6.14 -2.37
N ILE A 24 -6.96 5.21 -1.61
CA ILE A 24 -6.95 3.78 -1.93
C ILE A 24 -8.08 3.12 -1.15
N ARG A 25 -9.06 2.59 -1.87
CA ARG A 25 -10.13 1.79 -1.27
C ARG A 25 -9.76 0.33 -1.35
N LEU A 26 -9.63 -0.29 -0.18
CA LEU A 26 -9.37 -1.72 -0.04
C LEU A 26 -10.56 -2.35 0.66
N ASP A 27 -10.82 -3.62 0.35
CA ASP A 27 -11.69 -4.43 1.19
C ASP A 27 -11.14 -4.46 2.62
N PRO A 28 -11.98 -4.37 3.67
CA PRO A 28 -11.52 -4.33 5.07
C PRO A 28 -10.63 -5.52 5.44
N THR A 29 -10.94 -6.72 4.93
CA THR A 29 -10.15 -7.91 5.23
C THR A 29 -8.76 -7.84 4.59
N THR A 30 -8.70 -7.29 3.38
CA THR A 30 -7.43 -7.08 2.66
C THR A 30 -6.59 -6.00 3.32
N TYR A 31 -7.24 -4.92 3.77
CA TYR A 31 -6.57 -3.84 4.51
C TYR A 31 -5.88 -4.37 5.76
N GLU A 32 -6.60 -5.12 6.61
CA GLU A 32 -6.02 -5.66 7.84
C GLU A 32 -4.91 -6.67 7.53
N ALA A 33 -5.08 -7.54 6.52
CA ALA A 33 -4.02 -8.48 6.13
C ALA A 33 -2.72 -7.77 5.74
N PHE A 34 -2.79 -6.71 4.93
CA PHE A 34 -1.59 -5.93 4.59
C PHE A 34 -1.03 -5.14 5.76
N ARG A 35 -1.89 -4.65 6.66
CA ARG A 35 -1.45 -3.96 7.86
C ARG A 35 -0.70 -4.90 8.81
N GLU A 36 -1.22 -6.10 9.04
CA GLU A 36 -0.56 -7.13 9.86
C GLU A 36 0.78 -7.54 9.25
N ALA A 37 0.83 -7.76 7.92
CA ALA A 37 2.06 -8.07 7.23
C ALA A 37 3.11 -6.94 7.32
N ALA A 38 2.68 -5.67 7.24
CA ALA A 38 3.55 -4.52 7.44
C ALA A 38 4.14 -4.47 8.87
N LEU A 39 3.32 -4.82 9.88
CA LEU A 39 3.77 -4.92 11.27
C LEU A 39 4.79 -6.06 11.45
N ALA A 40 4.50 -7.25 10.91
CA ALA A 40 5.38 -8.41 10.93
C ALA A 40 6.72 -8.15 10.23
N SER A 41 6.74 -7.27 9.23
CA SER A 41 7.94 -6.88 8.46
C SER A 41 8.87 -5.90 9.19
N GLY A 42 8.76 -5.78 10.52
CA GLY A 42 9.55 -4.84 11.32
C GLY A 42 8.86 -3.49 11.54
N ASN A 43 7.53 -3.47 11.62
CA ASN A 43 6.72 -2.28 11.85
C ASN A 43 6.92 -1.20 10.78
N LEU A 44 6.82 -1.63 9.51
CA LEU A 44 6.87 -0.73 8.36
C LEU A 44 5.60 0.11 8.31
N SER A 45 5.72 1.35 7.83
CA SER A 45 4.52 2.13 7.49
C SER A 45 3.81 1.47 6.31
N PHE A 46 2.48 1.56 6.30
CA PHE A 46 1.65 0.92 5.28
C PHE A 46 2.07 1.30 3.86
N SER A 47 2.35 2.59 3.61
CA SER A 47 2.85 3.05 2.31
C SER A 47 4.19 2.44 1.94
N LEU A 48 5.14 2.35 2.88
CA LEU A 48 6.45 1.77 2.60
C LEU A 48 6.34 0.27 2.34
N TYR A 49 5.46 -0.42 3.04
CA TYR A 49 5.19 -1.84 2.81
C TYR A 49 4.68 -2.08 1.38
N LEU A 50 3.70 -1.29 0.91
CA LEU A 50 3.18 -1.40 -0.45
C LEU A 50 4.24 -1.11 -1.52
N GLU A 51 5.10 -0.10 -1.31
CA GLU A 51 6.21 0.20 -2.23
C GLU A 51 7.21 -0.98 -2.31
N ARG A 52 7.54 -1.59 -1.17
CA ARG A 52 8.42 -2.76 -1.12
C ARG A 52 7.82 -3.97 -1.82
N LEU A 53 6.53 -4.20 -1.62
CA LEU A 53 5.79 -5.27 -2.31
C LEU A 53 5.79 -5.05 -3.82
N ALA A 54 5.56 -3.81 -4.28
CA ALA A 54 5.63 -3.46 -5.69
C ALA A 54 7.03 -3.71 -6.29
N ASP A 55 8.10 -3.32 -5.58
CA ASP A 55 9.47 -3.57 -6.00
C ASP A 55 9.81 -5.07 -6.05
N GLU A 56 9.31 -5.85 -5.09
CA GLU A 56 9.49 -7.29 -5.08
C GLU A 56 8.79 -7.96 -6.27
N LEU A 57 7.54 -7.58 -6.55
CA LEU A 57 6.81 -8.07 -7.72
C LEU A 57 7.52 -7.71 -9.04
N ARG A 58 8.08 -6.50 -9.14
CA ARG A 58 8.90 -6.12 -10.31
C ARG A 58 10.17 -6.94 -10.42
N LYS A 59 10.85 -7.25 -9.32
CA LYS A 59 12.05 -8.10 -9.35
C LYS A 59 11.74 -9.52 -9.79
N GLN A 60 10.59 -10.05 -9.37
CA GLN A 60 10.15 -11.40 -9.74
C GLN A 60 9.71 -11.49 -11.20
N ASN A 61 8.96 -10.50 -11.69
CA ASN A 61 8.30 -10.55 -13.00
C ASN A 61 8.93 -9.62 -14.07
N GLY A 62 10.00 -8.91 -13.73
CA GLY A 62 10.59 -7.83 -14.56
C GLY A 62 9.75 -6.55 -14.63
N SER A 63 8.46 -6.61 -14.31
CA SER A 63 7.50 -5.50 -14.34
C SER A 63 6.37 -5.74 -13.33
N LEU A 64 5.50 -4.74 -13.11
CA LEU A 64 4.29 -4.96 -12.30
C LEU A 64 3.30 -5.82 -13.10
N PRO A 65 2.67 -6.84 -12.46
CA PRO A 65 1.66 -7.65 -13.12
C PRO A 65 0.52 -6.78 -13.66
N ILE A 66 0.17 -6.98 -14.92
CA ILE A 66 -1.04 -6.41 -15.50
C ILE A 66 -2.13 -7.47 -15.34
N PHE A 67 -3.09 -7.19 -14.46
CA PHE A 67 -4.26 -8.04 -14.33
C PHE A 67 -5.21 -7.74 -15.49
N THR A 68 -5.53 -8.74 -16.30
CA THR A 68 -6.63 -8.64 -17.26
C THR A 68 -7.92 -8.62 -16.46
N ILE A 69 -8.68 -7.53 -16.56
CA ILE A 69 -10.00 -7.43 -15.93
C ILE A 69 -10.87 -8.50 -16.58
N ASP A 70 -11.24 -9.53 -15.82
CA ASP A 70 -12.33 -10.40 -16.19
C ASP A 70 -13.63 -9.62 -15.92
N THR A 71 -14.22 -9.07 -16.98
CA THR A 71 -15.44 -8.26 -16.92
C THR A 71 -16.67 -9.03 -16.46
N SER A 72 -16.52 -10.32 -16.11
CA SER A 72 -17.55 -11.14 -15.48
C SER A 72 -17.75 -10.86 -13.99
N SER A 73 -16.85 -10.13 -13.32
CA SER A 73 -17.07 -9.68 -11.94
C SER A 73 -18.00 -8.47 -11.93
N THR A 74 -19.20 -8.65 -11.37
CA THR A 74 -20.18 -7.58 -11.14
C THR A 74 -19.59 -6.51 -10.25
N GLU A 75 -19.21 -5.37 -10.84
CA GLU A 75 -18.97 -4.15 -10.07
C GLU A 75 -20.27 -3.76 -9.35
N VAL A 76 -20.22 -3.68 -8.03
CA VAL A 76 -21.36 -3.17 -7.26
C VAL A 76 -21.37 -1.66 -7.44
N ALA A 77 -22.21 -1.19 -8.36
CA ALA A 77 -22.49 0.23 -8.51
C ALA A 77 -23.09 0.75 -7.19
N SER A 78 -22.25 1.35 -6.34
CA SER A 78 -22.73 2.13 -5.20
C SER A 78 -23.37 3.40 -5.74
N THR A 79 -24.70 3.37 -5.92
CA THR A 79 -25.48 4.58 -6.18
C THR A 79 -25.44 5.43 -4.91
N ALA A 80 -24.72 6.55 -4.96
CA ALA A 80 -24.90 7.61 -3.98
C ALA A 80 -26.33 8.14 -4.10
N ALA A 81 -27.18 7.84 -3.12
CA ALA A 81 -28.51 8.42 -3.00
C ALA A 81 -28.38 9.92 -2.73
N ALA A 82 -29.15 10.70 -3.51
CA ALA A 82 -29.25 12.16 -3.43
C ALA A 82 -30.10 12.62 -2.23
#